data_AF-A0A2N7FLN6-F1
#
_entry.id   AF-A0A2N7FLN6-F1
#
_cell.length_a   1.000
_cell.length_b   1.000
_cell.length_c   1.000
_cell.angle_alpha   90.00
_cell.angle_beta   90.00
_cell.angle_gamma   90.00
#
_symmetry.space_group_name_H-M   'P 1'
#
loop_
_entity.id
_entity.type
_entity.pdbx_description
1 polymer ?
#
loop_
_entity_poly.entity_id
_entity_poly.type
_entity_poly.pdbx_seq_one_letter_code
_entity_poly.pdbx_strand_id
1 'polypeptide(L)'
;MKYPQLVFCSVLAITYSNFVWANGCDAVDDKVLNAMAKAFDVRVDEIAIDGTFYDQNFDTDVLDLITVVVNMEEAIGVDLKDEDVVDPIVYFDEEEFEPKIKGKVTVREFQEIVQTACANSLG
;
A
#
# COMPACT_ATOMS: atom_id res chain seq x y z
N MET A 1 -31.06 16.55 -36.15
CA MET A 1 -29.81 16.80 -35.39
C MET A 1 -30.20 16.84 -33.91
N LYS A 2 -30.19 15.79 -33.08
CA LYS A 2 -29.23 14.72 -32.74
C LYS A 2 -27.93 15.17 -32.03
N TYR A 3 -28.02 15.90 -30.91
CA TYR A 3 -26.82 16.19 -30.07
C TYR A 3 -26.98 16.28 -28.53
N PRO A 4 -27.95 15.68 -27.81
CA PRO A 4 -27.90 15.70 -26.34
C PRO A 4 -26.96 14.62 -25.73
N GLN A 5 -26.57 13.59 -26.48
CA GLN A 5 -25.74 12.48 -25.96
C GLN A 5 -24.24 12.81 -25.87
N LEU A 6 -23.76 13.84 -26.57
CA LEU A 6 -22.33 14.16 -26.64
C LEU A 6 -21.79 14.92 -25.41
N VAL A 7 -22.68 15.55 -24.63
CA VAL A 7 -22.31 16.26 -23.41
C VAL A 7 -22.11 15.30 -22.22
N PHE A 8 -22.82 14.16 -22.21
CA PHE A 8 -22.71 13.19 -21.11
C PHE A 8 -21.40 12.37 -21.17
N CYS A 9 -20.92 12.02 -22.37
CA CYS A 9 -19.66 11.30 -22.53
C CYS A 9 -18.44 12.15 -22.18
N SER A 10 -18.51 13.47 -22.37
CA SER A 10 -17.39 14.38 -22.07
C SER A 10 -17.21 14.60 -20.56
N VAL A 11 -18.29 14.66 -19.78
CA VAL A 11 -18.20 14.77 -18.32
C VAL A 11 -17.66 13.48 -17.68
N LEU A 12 -18.10 12.31 -18.17
CA LEU A 12 -17.56 11.01 -17.74
C LEU A 12 -16.08 10.86 -18.08
N ALA A 13 -15.66 11.28 -19.29
CA ALA A 13 -14.26 11.25 -19.67
C ALA A 13 -13.40 12.15 -18.77
N ILE A 14 -13.88 13.33 -18.37
CA ILE A 14 -13.14 14.24 -17.49
C ILE A 14 -13.03 13.68 -16.05
N THR A 15 -14.06 12.99 -15.55
CA THR A 15 -13.96 12.33 -14.23
C THR A 15 -13.00 11.15 -14.23
N TYR A 16 -12.98 10.33 -15.29
CA TYR A 16 -12.00 9.23 -15.43
C TYR A 16 -10.58 9.75 -15.67
N SER A 17 -10.42 10.85 -16.42
CA SER A 17 -9.10 11.43 -16.68
C SER A 17 -8.47 12.02 -15.41
N ASN A 18 -9.26 12.62 -14.51
CA ASN A 18 -8.71 13.10 -13.23
C ASN A 18 -8.47 11.97 -12.22
N PHE A 19 -9.22 10.86 -12.30
CA PHE A 19 -9.02 9.70 -11.44
C PHE A 19 -7.77 8.89 -11.83
N VAL A 20 -7.45 8.83 -13.13
CA VAL A 20 -6.25 8.13 -13.64
C VAL A 20 -4.95 8.91 -13.36
N TRP A 21 -5.02 10.22 -13.09
CA TRP A 21 -3.85 11.08 -12.89
C TRP A 21 -3.57 11.46 -11.42
N ALA A 22 -4.35 10.92 -10.48
CA ALA A 22 -4.03 10.97 -9.04
C ALA A 22 -3.24 9.74 -8.57
N ASN A 23 -2.85 8.83 -9.48
CA ASN A 23 -1.97 7.67 -9.21
C ASN A 23 -0.49 8.06 -9.05
N GLY A 24 -0.24 9.17 -8.34
CA GLY A 24 1.09 9.55 -7.88
C GLY A 24 1.38 8.95 -6.50
N CYS A 25 2.66 8.88 -6.16
CA CYS A 25 3.09 8.49 -4.81
C CYS A 25 2.65 9.46 -3.70
N ASP A 26 1.97 10.56 -4.07
CA ASP A 26 1.49 11.64 -3.18
C ASP A 26 0.44 11.19 -2.15
N ALA A 27 -0.22 10.05 -2.37
CA ALA A 27 -1.21 9.47 -1.45
C ALA A 27 -0.85 8.05 -0.99
N VAL A 28 0.45 7.70 -0.98
CA VAL A 28 0.92 6.38 -0.58
C VAL A 28 0.54 6.06 0.87
N ASP A 29 0.71 7.00 1.79
CA ASP A 29 0.44 6.78 3.21
C ASP A 29 -1.01 6.31 3.46
N ASP A 30 -1.99 7.00 2.89
CA ASP A 30 -3.41 6.62 2.98
C ASP A 30 -3.68 5.29 2.29
N LYS A 31 -3.05 5.04 1.13
CA LYS A 31 -3.21 3.77 0.40
C LYS A 31 -2.62 2.60 1.19
N VAL A 32 -1.49 2.79 1.89
CA VAL A 32 -0.87 1.76 2.74
C VAL A 32 -1.83 1.37 3.86
N LEU A 33 -2.41 2.36 4.55
CA LEU A 33 -3.38 2.07 5.62
C LEU A 33 -4.62 1.35 5.09
N ASN A 34 -5.12 1.73 3.90
CA ASN A 34 -6.24 1.04 3.26
C ASN A 34 -5.88 -0.40 2.84
N ALA A 35 -4.67 -0.62 2.32
CA ALA A 35 -4.18 -1.92 1.92
C ALA A 35 -3.98 -2.84 3.14
N MET A 36 -3.45 -2.30 4.24
CA MET A 36 -3.35 -3.00 5.53
C MET A 36 -4.73 -3.33 6.10
N ALA A 37 -5.65 -2.37 6.15
CA ALA A 37 -7.03 -2.59 6.60
C ALA A 37 -7.71 -3.71 5.81
N LYS A 38 -7.51 -3.75 4.49
CA LYS A 38 -8.03 -4.79 3.61
C LYS A 38 -7.34 -6.15 3.85
N ALA A 39 -6.02 -6.18 3.98
CA ALA A 39 -5.27 -7.42 4.15
C ALA A 39 -5.54 -8.08 5.51
N PHE A 40 -5.64 -7.28 6.58
CA PHE A 40 -5.82 -7.78 7.94
C PHE A 40 -7.28 -7.85 8.39
N ASP A 41 -8.23 -7.46 7.52
CA ASP A 41 -9.68 -7.41 7.82
C ASP A 41 -10.01 -6.53 9.06
N VAL A 42 -9.39 -5.36 9.13
CA VAL A 42 -9.57 -4.38 10.23
C VAL A 42 -10.00 -3.01 9.70
N ARG A 43 -10.49 -2.13 10.57
CA ARG A 43 -10.71 -0.72 10.18
C ARG A 43 -9.40 0.06 10.19
N VAL A 44 -9.31 1.06 9.31
CA VAL A 44 -8.15 1.97 9.24
C VAL A 44 -7.88 2.69 10.57
N ASP A 45 -8.92 3.05 11.32
CA ASP A 45 -8.78 3.72 12.63
C ASP A 45 -8.28 2.80 13.75
N GLU A 46 -8.19 1.50 13.51
CA GLU A 46 -7.62 0.52 14.43
C GLU A 46 -6.11 0.32 14.24
N ILE A 47 -5.53 0.85 13.16
CA ILE A 47 -4.10 0.74 12.85
C ILE A 47 -3.33 1.85 13.58
N ALA A 48 -2.45 1.47 14.50
CA ALA A 48 -1.59 2.41 15.20
C ALA A 48 -0.35 2.72 14.36
N ILE A 49 -0.34 3.91 13.74
CA ILE A 49 0.75 4.36 12.83
C ILE A 49 2.13 4.35 13.50
N ASP A 50 2.20 4.80 14.75
CA ASP A 50 3.44 4.84 15.54
C ASP A 50 3.73 3.53 16.30
N GLY A 51 2.85 2.54 16.19
CA GLY A 51 3.05 1.21 16.77
C GLY A 51 3.85 0.32 15.83
N THR A 52 4.56 -0.67 16.40
CA THR A 52 5.17 -1.73 15.59
C THR A 52 4.11 -2.66 15.04
N PHE A 53 4.48 -3.50 14.07
CA PHE A 53 3.58 -4.56 13.57
C PHE A 53 3.11 -5.53 14.66
N TYR A 54 3.94 -5.79 15.69
CA TYR A 54 3.58 -6.66 16.82
C TYR A 54 2.88 -5.94 17.98
N ASP A 55 2.80 -4.60 17.96
CA ASP A 55 2.05 -3.82 18.96
C ASP A 55 0.59 -3.58 18.55
N GLN A 56 0.19 -4.05 17.36
CA GLN A 56 -1.18 -3.89 16.86
C GLN A 56 -2.15 -4.81 17.62
N ASN A 57 -3.44 -4.48 17.56
CA ASN A 57 -4.50 -5.33 18.15
C ASN A 57 -4.88 -6.53 17.28
N PHE A 58 -4.13 -6.79 16.21
CA PHE A 58 -4.34 -7.85 15.24
C PHE A 58 -3.00 -8.54 14.96
N ASP A 59 -3.06 -9.83 14.63
CA ASP A 59 -1.89 -10.60 14.24
C ASP A 59 -1.52 -10.29 12.78
N THR A 60 -0.23 -10.31 12.50
CA THR A 60 0.30 -10.10 11.15
C THR A 60 1.56 -10.93 10.96
N ASP A 61 1.68 -11.52 9.78
CA ASP A 61 2.88 -12.21 9.35
C ASP A 61 3.46 -11.64 8.04
N VAL A 62 4.55 -12.25 7.57
CA VAL A 62 5.23 -11.82 6.34
C VAL A 62 4.35 -12.04 5.09
N LEU A 63 3.49 -13.04 5.07
CA LEU A 63 2.58 -13.28 3.94
C LEU A 63 1.49 -12.20 3.88
N ASP A 64 1.02 -11.74 5.04
CA ASP A 64 0.08 -10.64 5.09
C ASP A 64 0.73 -9.34 4.59
N LEU A 65 1.99 -9.08 4.95
CA LEU A 65 2.74 -7.93 4.41
C LEU A 65 2.91 -8.01 2.89
N ILE A 66 3.22 -9.17 2.33
CA ILE A 66 3.27 -9.36 0.87
C ILE A 66 1.90 -9.06 0.26
N THR A 67 0.81 -9.48 0.90
CA THR A 67 -0.55 -9.17 0.47
C THR A 67 -0.84 -7.66 0.50
N VAL A 68 -0.31 -6.93 1.48
CA VAL A 68 -0.36 -5.46 1.53
C VAL A 68 0.38 -4.84 0.35
N VAL A 69 1.59 -5.32 0.03
CA VAL A 69 2.37 -4.82 -1.11
C VAL A 69 1.63 -5.05 -2.43
N VAL A 70 1.10 -6.25 -2.67
CA VAL A 70 0.30 -6.54 -3.88
C VAL A 70 -0.93 -5.63 -3.98
N ASN A 71 -1.66 -5.44 -2.88
CA ASN A 71 -2.80 -4.50 -2.85
C ASN A 71 -2.36 -3.05 -3.14
N MET A 72 -1.16 -2.67 -2.70
CA MET A 72 -0.57 -1.36 -2.98
C MET A 72 -0.25 -1.19 -4.46
N GLU A 73 0.43 -2.16 -5.08
CA GLU A 73 0.76 -2.16 -6.51
C GLU A 73 -0.50 -1.99 -7.37
N GLU A 74 -1.57 -2.73 -7.06
CA GLU A 74 -2.86 -2.59 -7.72
C GLU A 74 -3.45 -1.17 -7.55
N ALA A 75 -3.29 -0.58 -6.36
CA ALA A 75 -3.87 0.72 -6.02
C ALA A 75 -3.10 1.91 -6.61
N ILE A 76 -1.78 1.80 -6.80
CA ILE A 76 -0.95 2.88 -7.36
C ILE A 76 -0.62 2.67 -8.84
N GLY A 77 -0.74 1.44 -9.35
CA GLY A 77 -0.39 1.09 -10.73
C GLY A 77 1.12 1.09 -11.00
N VAL A 78 1.92 0.76 -9.98
CA VAL A 78 3.39 0.76 -10.02
C VAL A 78 3.88 -0.54 -9.40
N ASP A 79 4.95 -1.11 -9.98
CA ASP A 79 5.64 -2.29 -9.48
C ASP A 79 6.48 -1.92 -8.24
N LEU A 80 6.22 -2.59 -7.12
CA LEU A 80 6.88 -2.41 -5.83
C LEU A 80 7.66 -3.69 -5.52
N LYS A 81 8.95 -3.68 -5.87
CA LYS A 81 9.80 -4.86 -5.67
C LYS A 81 9.93 -5.23 -4.20
N ASP A 82 9.88 -6.53 -3.93
CA ASP A 82 10.10 -7.08 -2.58
C ASP A 82 11.44 -6.61 -1.98
N GLU A 83 12.49 -6.52 -2.81
CA GLU A 83 13.83 -6.04 -2.42
C GLU A 83 13.81 -4.61 -1.84
N ASP A 84 12.89 -3.77 -2.33
CA ASP A 84 12.78 -2.36 -1.95
C ASP A 84 11.79 -2.13 -0.79
N VAL A 85 10.86 -3.07 -0.56
CA VAL A 85 9.75 -2.90 0.39
C VAL A 85 9.72 -3.93 1.51
N VAL A 86 9.83 -5.22 1.19
CA VAL A 86 9.67 -6.33 2.14
C VAL A 86 11.01 -6.70 2.78
N ASP A 87 12.05 -6.91 1.98
CA ASP A 87 13.40 -7.29 2.45
C ASP A 87 13.97 -6.35 3.53
N PRO A 88 13.77 -5.01 3.47
CA PRO A 88 14.26 -4.12 4.51
C PRO A 88 13.61 -4.33 5.88
N ILE A 89 12.42 -4.93 5.95
CA ILE A 89 11.64 -5.06 7.19
C ILE A 89 11.49 -6.50 7.68
N VAL A 90 11.95 -7.49 6.92
CA VAL A 90 11.95 -8.90 7.33
C VAL A 90 13.36 -9.44 7.62
N TYR A 91 13.43 -10.53 8.37
CA TYR A 91 14.64 -11.32 8.57
C TYR A 91 14.26 -12.81 8.58
N PHE A 92 15.23 -13.68 8.29
CA PHE A 92 15.01 -15.11 8.44
C PHE A 92 15.37 -15.54 9.86
N ASP A 93 14.40 -16.08 10.60
CA ASP A 93 14.61 -16.62 11.94
C ASP A 93 15.19 -18.03 11.83
N GLU A 94 16.46 -18.19 12.22
CA GLU A 94 17.15 -19.48 12.11
C GLU A 94 16.67 -20.52 13.14
N GLU A 95 16.07 -20.10 14.25
CA GLU A 95 15.60 -21.03 15.28
C GLU A 95 14.25 -21.64 14.88
N GLU A 96 13.37 -20.81 14.30
CA GLU A 96 12.03 -21.23 13.88
C GLU A 96 11.96 -21.63 12.40
N PHE A 97 13.03 -21.41 11.63
CA PHE A 97 13.15 -21.70 10.20
C PHE A 97 12.09 -21.01 9.32
N GLU A 98 11.73 -19.77 9.67
CA GLU A 98 10.71 -18.99 8.96
C GLU A 98 11.07 -17.50 8.85
N PRO A 99 10.56 -16.78 7.83
CA PRO A 99 10.73 -15.35 7.75
C PRO A 99 9.86 -14.63 8.80
N LYS A 100 10.42 -13.63 9.47
CA LYS A 100 9.73 -12.81 10.46
C LYS A 100 9.89 -11.32 10.19
N ILE A 101 8.91 -10.55 10.65
CA ILE A 101 8.94 -9.09 10.62
C ILE A 101 9.91 -8.64 11.72
N LYS A 102 10.78 -7.67 11.40
CA LYS A 102 11.64 -7.05 12.41
C LYS A 102 10.76 -6.33 13.43
N GLY A 103 10.76 -6.80 14.68
CA GLY A 103 9.83 -6.32 15.71
C GLY A 103 9.98 -4.87 16.18
N LYS A 104 10.85 -4.07 15.55
CA LYS A 104 10.97 -2.63 15.80
C LYS A 104 10.35 -1.77 14.70
N VAL A 105 9.97 -2.38 13.58
CA VAL A 105 9.44 -1.65 12.43
C VAL A 105 8.02 -1.19 12.74
N THR A 106 7.83 0.12 12.65
CA THR A 106 6.55 0.79 12.79
C THR A 106 5.80 0.86 11.47
N VAL A 107 4.49 1.06 11.55
CA VAL A 107 3.66 1.29 10.35
C VAL A 107 4.10 2.56 9.62
N ARG A 108 4.50 3.61 10.35
CA ARG A 108 5.09 4.83 9.79
C ARG A 108 6.35 4.53 8.96
N GLU A 109 7.30 3.78 9.52
CA GLU A 109 8.52 3.42 8.78
C GLU A 109 8.19 2.60 7.54
N PHE A 110 7.20 1.71 7.61
CA PHE A 110 6.72 0.98 6.44
C PHE A 110 6.13 1.92 5.37
N GLN A 111 5.33 2.90 5.75
CA GLN A 111 4.81 3.93 4.83
C GLN A 111 5.96 4.68 4.13
N GLU A 112 7.00 5.09 4.86
CA GLU A 112 8.18 5.77 4.32
C GLU A 112 8.95 4.90 3.31
N ILE A 113 9.08 3.61 3.60
CA ILE A 113 9.71 2.63 2.70
C ILE A 113 8.90 2.51 1.40
N VAL A 114 7.59 2.30 1.50
CA VAL A 114 6.71 2.17 0.33
C VAL A 114 6.69 3.47 -0.48
N GLN A 115 6.70 4.63 0.17
CA GLN A 115 6.76 5.93 -0.49
C GLN A 115 8.07 6.08 -1.27
N THR A 116 9.18 5.68 -0.68
CA THR A 116 10.51 5.71 -1.32
C THR A 116 10.56 4.77 -2.51
N ALA A 117 10.09 3.53 -2.35
CA ALA A 117 10.04 2.54 -3.42
C ALA A 117 9.15 3.02 -4.58
N CYS A 118 7.95 3.54 -4.28
CA CYS A 118 7.05 4.12 -5.27
C CYS A 118 7.72 5.26 -6.05
N ALA A 119 8.37 6.20 -5.35
CA ALA A 119 9.05 7.32 -5.99
C ALA A 119 10.20 6.87 -6.91
N ASN A 120 10.94 5.84 -6.50
CA ASN A 120 12.02 5.27 -7.31
C ASN A 120 11.51 4.52 -8.53
N SER A 121 10.36 3.84 -8.44
CA SER A 121 9.75 3.12 -9.57
C SER A 121 9.17 4.03 -10.67
N LEU A 122 8.99 5.33 -10.39
CA LEU A 122 8.57 6.34 -11.37
C LEU A 122 9.75 7.02 -12.10
N GLY A 123 11.00 6.74 -11.69
CA GLY A 123 12.23 7.39 -12.16
C GLY A 123 13.04 6.61 -13.20
#